data_AF-A0A6L3XW08-F1
#
_entry.id   AF-A0A6L3XW08-F1
#
_cell.length_a   1.000
_cell.length_b   1.000
_cell.length_c   1.000
_cell.angle_alpha   90.00
_cell.angle_beta   90.00
_cell.angle_gamma   90.00
#
_symmetry.space_group_name_H-M   'P 1'
#
loop_
_entity.id
_entity.type
_entity.pdbx_description
1 polymer ?
#
loop_
_entity_poly.entity_id
_entity_poly.type
_entity_poly.pdbx_seq_one_letter_code
_entity_poly.pdbx_strand_id
1 'polypeptide(L)' 'MTVNKPMTGEQLDELMTIAVNMQRDSEKVSDRPAAMFAYAVQVAVLELRNLRTNVAAQVADTTSLKHAQA' A
#
# COMPACT_ATOMS: atom_id res chain seq x y z
N MET A 1 9.32 21.32 8.13
CA MET A 1 8.77 19.96 7.89
C MET A 1 8.87 19.68 6.41
N THR A 2 9.69 18.71 6.01
CA THR A 2 9.61 18.17 4.65
C THR A 2 8.26 17.46 4.51
N VAL A 3 7.40 17.96 3.62
CA VAL A 3 6.17 17.25 3.27
C VAL A 3 6.61 16.07 2.41
N ASN A 4 6.63 14.88 3.00
CA ASN A 4 6.94 13.66 2.25
C ASN A 4 5.83 13.44 1.23
N LYS A 5 6.19 13.48 -0.06
CA LYS A 5 5.26 13.22 -1.15
C LYS A 5 4.72 11.78 -1.01
N PRO A 6 3.39 11.57 -0.99
CA PRO A 6 2.84 10.22 -0.93
C PRO A 6 3.20 9.45 -2.20
N MET A 7 3.54 8.16 -2.05
CA MET A 7 3.82 7.27 -3.17
C MET A 7 2.59 7.14 -4.08
N THR A 8 2.76 7.13 -5.40
CA THR A 8 1.69 6.88 -6.37
C THR A 8 1.21 5.41 -6.33
N GLY A 9 0.11 5.09 -7.01
CA GLY A 9 -0.36 3.71 -7.15
C GLY A 9 0.69 2.81 -7.81
N GLU A 10 1.24 3.26 -8.94
CA GLU A 10 2.30 2.57 -9.68
C GLU A 10 3.55 2.32 -8.82
N GLN A 11 3.96 3.30 -8.01
CA GLN A 11 5.08 3.14 -7.08
C GLN A 11 4.78 2.08 -6.00
N LEU A 12 3.52 1.95 -5.58
CA LEU A 12 3.11 0.87 -4.67
C LEU A 12 3.04 -0.50 -5.38
N ASP A 13 2.75 -0.55 -6.69
CA ASP A 13 2.79 -1.78 -7.50
C ASP A 13 4.22 -2.27 -7.70
N GLU A 14 5.12 -1.35 -8.00
CA GLU A 14 6.55 -1.63 -8.10
C GLU A 14 7.10 -2.11 -6.77
N LEU A 15 6.80 -1.42 -5.67
CA LEU A 15 7.24 -1.82 -4.33
C LEU A 15 6.72 -3.22 -3.94
N MET A 16 5.46 -3.53 -4.25
CA MET A 16 4.91 -4.88 -4.03
C MET A 16 5.70 -5.93 -4.81
N THR A 17 5.96 -5.67 -6.08
CA THR A 17 6.71 -6.58 -6.96
C THR A 17 8.12 -6.84 -6.44
N ILE A 18 8.82 -5.78 -6.01
CA ILE A 18 10.15 -5.88 -5.41
C ILE A 18 10.10 -6.71 -4.11
N ALA A 19 9.13 -6.44 -3.24
CA ALA A 19 9.01 -7.12 -1.96
C ALA A 19 8.70 -8.62 -2.12
N VAL A 20 7.85 -9.00 -3.06
CA VAL A 20 7.57 -10.43 -3.36
C VAL A 20 8.81 -11.14 -3.87
N ASN A 21 9.54 -10.52 -4.81
CA ASN A 21 10.77 -11.10 -5.34
C ASN A 21 11.85 -11.23 -4.26
N MET A 22 12.02 -10.17 -3.45
CA MET A 22 12.97 -10.16 -2.34
C MET A 22 12.65 -11.26 -1.33
N GLN A 23 11.38 -11.43 -0.92
CA GLN A 23 11.01 -12.50 -0.01
C GLN A 23 11.38 -13.87 -0.58
N ARG A 24 10.96 -14.15 -1.83
CA ARG A 24 11.22 -15.44 -2.48
C ARG A 24 12.71 -15.73 -2.60
N ASP A 25 13.51 -14.73 -2.97
CA ASP A 25 14.95 -14.91 -3.17
C ASP A 25 15.69 -15.04 -1.83
N SER A 26 15.26 -14.31 -0.78
CA SER A 26 15.74 -14.47 0.58
C SER A 26 15.41 -15.86 1.17
N GLU A 27 14.22 -16.40 0.89
CA GLU A 27 13.83 -17.75 1.32
C GLU A 27 14.72 -18.83 0.68
N LYS A 28 15.08 -18.70 -0.61
CA LYS A 28 15.98 -19.66 -1.28
C LYS A 28 17.35 -19.74 -0.64
N VAL A 29 17.87 -18.62 -0.13
CA VAL A 29 19.17 -18.55 0.56
C VAL A 29 19.06 -18.68 2.08
N SER A 30 17.86 -19.01 2.60
CA SER A 30 17.56 -19.11 4.03
C SER A 30 17.85 -17.83 4.85
N ASP A 31 17.83 -16.66 4.21
CA ASP A 31 17.93 -15.35 4.88
C ASP A 31 16.56 -14.95 5.45
N ARG A 32 16.26 -15.53 6.61
CA ARG A 32 14.96 -15.36 7.28
C ARG A 32 14.67 -13.91 7.68
N PRO A 33 15.60 -13.10 8.22
CA PRO A 33 15.35 -11.69 8.50
C PRO A 33 14.91 -10.90 7.27
N ALA A 34 15.59 -11.05 6.13
CA ALA A 34 15.24 -10.35 4.90
C ALA A 34 13.88 -10.80 4.35
N ALA A 35 13.58 -12.10 4.40
CA ALA A 35 12.28 -12.63 4.00
C ALA A 35 11.12 -12.07 4.84
N MET A 36 11.29 -11.99 6.16
CA MET A 36 10.29 -11.42 7.06
C MET A 36 10.10 -9.91 6.85
N PHE A 37 11.18 -9.17 6.64
CA PHE A 37 11.11 -7.76 6.31
C PHE A 37 10.34 -7.53 4.99
N ALA A 38 10.68 -8.28 3.95
CA ALA A 38 10.01 -8.21 2.67
C ALA A 38 8.51 -8.54 2.77
N TYR A 39 8.14 -9.53 3.60
CA TYR A 39 6.75 -9.82 3.90
C TYR A 39 6.03 -8.65 4.61
N ALA A 40 6.65 -8.04 5.62
CA ALA A 40 6.08 -6.88 6.31
C ALA A 40 5.83 -5.69 5.36
N VAL A 41 6.74 -5.48 4.39
CA VAL A 41 6.55 -4.47 3.34
C VAL A 41 5.33 -4.78 2.47
N GLN A 42 5.12 -6.05 2.08
CA GLN A 42 3.93 -6.44 1.32
C GLN A 42 2.64 -6.13 2.09
N VAL A 43 2.59 -6.47 3.38
CA VAL A 43 1.44 -6.17 4.26
C VAL A 43 1.18 -4.66 4.32
N ALA A 44 2.23 -3.86 4.56
CA ALA A 44 2.10 -2.40 4.60
C ALA A 44 1.57 -1.80 3.29
N VAL A 45 2.01 -2.32 2.14
CA VAL A 45 1.51 -1.89 0.83
C VAL A 45 0.03 -2.21 0.65
N LEU A 46 -0.42 -3.41 1.06
CA LEU A 46 -1.84 -3.79 0.99
C LEU A 46 -2.69 -2.90 1.89
N GLU A 47 -2.24 -2.64 3.11
CA GLU A 47 -2.93 -1.75 4.05
C GLU A 47 -3.05 -0.32 3.49
N LEU A 48 -1.97 0.23 2.93
CA LEU A 48 -1.99 1.56 2.31
C LEU A 48 -2.98 1.65 1.15
N ARG A 49 -3.10 0.60 0.32
CA ARG A 49 -4.10 0.55 -0.77
C ARG A 49 -5.51 0.51 -0.22
N ASN A 50 -5.77 -0.36 0.75
CA ASN A 50 -7.09 -0.48 1.37
C ASN A 50 -7.52 0.84 2.03
N LEU A 51 -6.61 1.49 2.75
CA LEU A 51 -6.86 2.81 3.34
C LEU A 51 -7.24 3.85 2.28
N ARG A 52 -6.52 3.91 1.15
CA ARG A 52 -6.82 4.85 0.05
C ARG A 52 -8.17 4.57 -0.60
N THR A 53 -8.50 3.31 -0.85
CA THR A 53 -9.80 2.91 -1.41
C THR A 53 -10.93 3.27 -0.46
N ASN A 54 -10.78 2.99 0.84
CA ASN A 54 -11.78 3.31 1.86
C ASN A 54 -11.96 4.83 2.04
N VAL A 55 -10.89 5.61 1.93
CA VAL A 55 -10.98 7.09 1.96
C VAL A 55 -11.70 7.60 0.72
N ALA A 56 -11.39 7.07 -0.47
CA ALA A 56 -12.06 7.46 -1.71
C ALA A 56 -13.57 7.16 -1.66
N ALA A 57 -13.97 5.99 -1.13
CA ALA A 57 -15.37 5.63 -0.93
C ALA A 57 -16.08 6.61 0.02
N GLN A 58 -15.48 6.95 1.17
CA GLN A 58 -16.04 7.92 2.11
C GLN A 58 -16.21 9.32 1.50
N VAL A 59 -15.26 9.75 0.67
CA VAL A 59 -15.36 11.04 -0.05
C VAL A 59 -16.51 11.02 -1.06
N ALA A 60 -16.71 9.90 -1.77
CA ALA A 60 -17.84 9.74 -2.68
C ALA A 60 -19.18 9.79 -1.94
N ASP A 61 -19.31 9.07 -0.83
CA ASP A 61 -20.55 9.04 -0.02
C ASP A 61 -20.90 10.42 0.54
N THR A 62 -19.91 11.12 1.11
CA THR A 62 -20.13 12.49 1.63
C THR A 62 -20.48 13.49 0.53
N THR A 63 -19.97 13.30 -0.69
CA THR A 63 -20.33 14.15 -1.84
C THR A 63 -21.77 13.92 -2.28
N SER A 64 -22.21 12.66 -2.37
CA SER A 64 -23.59 12.29 -2.70
C SER A 64 -24.59 12.82 -1.66
N LEU A 65 -24.26 12.71 -0.37
CA LEU A 65 -25.09 13.25 0.71
C LEU A 65 -25.29 14.76 0.62
N LYS A 66 -24.23 15.52 0.28
CA LYS A 66 -24.32 16.98 0.09
C LYS A 66 -25.20 17.35 -1.10
N HIS A 67 -25.17 16.58 -2.19
CA HIS A 67 -26.00 16.83 -3.37
C HIS A 67 -27.47 16.46 -3.12
N ALA A 68 -27.75 15.46 -2.29
CA ALA A 68 -29.12 15.08 -1.91
C ALA A 68 -29.79 16.05 -0.92
N GLN A 69 -29.01 16.95 -0.30
CA GLN A 69 -29.49 17.95 0.66
C GLN A 69 -29.60 19.37 0.07
N ALA A 70 -29.27 19.55 -1.22
CA ALA A 70 -29.39 20.80 -1.97
C ALA A 70 -30.62 20.78 -2.88
#